data_AF-A0A8T7BR88-F1
#
_entry.id   AF-A0A8T7BR88-F1
#
_cell.length_a   1.000
_cell.length_b   1.000
_cell.length_c   1.000
_cell.angle_alpha   90.00
_cell.angle_beta   90.00
_cell.angle_gamma   90.00
#
_symmetry.space_group_name_H-M   'P 1'
#
loop_
_entity.id
_entity.type
_entity.pdbx_description
1 polymer ?
#
loop_
_entity_poly.entity_id
_entity_poly.type
_entity_poly.pdbx_seq_one_letter_code
_entity_poly.pdbx_strand_id
1 'polypeptide(L)'
;DKDRIIARLPGPPYQFLDRIISIEDCEQWVLKPGGRIIAEYDVPADAWYFQENRQGSMPFSVLLEVALQPCGWLAAYLGSALTSEVDLSFRNLGGKAEQLLLVTPDTGTLTTHVTITQVSTSGGMIIQNYDYEVRCRKGIVYKGDTYFGFFSKQSLANQVGIREAALHQPTDEEMNRANNFNYLDSESYPAEQMRMVDTITHYDPEGGPAGLGFIKGTAKVRPDAWFFKAHFYQDPVWPGSLGLESFIQLLKVIILERWGNHLLEFESMALNQPHEWLYRGQIIPGDDTVTIEAMIKHIDNERKMVTADGFLSVDGRTIYQMTDFTLRISTL
;
A
#
# COMPACT_ATOMS: atom_id res chain seq x y z
N ASP A 1 -5.36 -30.65 4.97
CA ASP A 1 -4.52 -29.84 4.06
C ASP A 1 -3.00 -29.96 4.27
N LYS A 2 -2.45 -31.15 4.58
CA LYS A 2 -0.99 -31.28 4.85
C LYS A 2 -0.10 -31.02 3.63
N ASP A 3 -0.65 -31.22 2.43
CA ASP A 3 0.06 -31.07 1.16
C ASP A 3 -0.34 -29.78 0.40
N ARG A 4 -1.20 -28.94 0.99
CA ARG A 4 -1.74 -27.74 0.33
C ARG A 4 -0.90 -26.50 0.66
N ILE A 5 -0.73 -25.62 -0.32
CA ILE A 5 -0.21 -24.27 -0.10
C ILE A 5 -1.40 -23.36 0.20
N ILE A 6 -1.54 -22.98 1.47
CA ILE A 6 -2.60 -22.08 1.94
C ILE A 6 -2.02 -20.67 2.13
N ALA A 7 -2.81 -19.66 1.78
CA ALA A 7 -2.49 -18.27 2.05
C ALA A 7 -2.13 -18.05 3.54
N ARG A 8 -1.06 -17.30 3.78
CA ARG A 8 -0.55 -16.98 5.12
C ARG A 8 -0.50 -15.48 5.29
N LEU A 9 -0.46 -15.02 6.54
CA LEU A 9 -0.09 -13.65 6.84
C LEU A 9 1.39 -13.40 6.55
N PRO A 10 1.81 -12.14 6.37
CA PRO A 10 3.21 -11.79 6.25
C PRO A 10 3.99 -12.22 7.50
N GLY A 11 5.24 -12.64 7.31
CA GLY A 11 6.17 -12.95 8.39
C GLY A 11 7.10 -11.79 8.73
N PRO A 12 7.92 -11.90 9.79
CA PRO A 12 8.91 -10.88 10.13
C PRO A 12 9.89 -10.61 8.97
N PRO A 13 10.33 -9.34 8.78
CA PRO A 13 10.01 -8.17 9.60
C PRO A 13 8.73 -7.42 9.18
N TYR A 14 7.91 -7.98 8.27
CA TYR A 14 6.67 -7.36 7.74
C TYR A 14 5.39 -7.85 8.42
N GLN A 15 5.51 -8.48 9.58
CA GLN A 15 4.37 -8.91 10.40
C GLN A 15 3.96 -7.75 11.31
N PHE A 16 2.71 -7.29 11.17
CA PHE A 16 2.17 -6.16 11.94
C PHE A 16 0.82 -6.50 12.60
N LEU A 17 0.70 -7.75 13.03
CA LEU A 17 -0.39 -8.29 13.84
C LEU A 17 0.23 -9.15 14.94
N ASP A 18 0.03 -8.74 16.20
CA ASP A 18 0.58 -9.44 17.37
C ASP A 18 -0.44 -10.42 17.95
N ARG A 19 -1.71 -10.00 18.02
CA ARG A 19 -2.76 -10.78 18.70
C ARG A 19 -4.17 -10.43 18.23
N ILE A 20 -5.06 -11.41 18.35
CA ILE A 20 -6.51 -11.23 18.28
C ILE A 20 -7.03 -11.22 19.72
N ILE A 21 -7.78 -10.19 20.09
CA ILE A 21 -8.32 -10.02 21.45
C ILE A 21 -9.82 -10.27 21.54
N SER A 22 -10.54 -10.22 20.41
CA SER A 22 -11.97 -10.56 20.33
C SER A 22 -12.32 -11.18 18.98
N ILE A 23 -13.25 -12.14 19.02
CA ILE A 23 -13.89 -12.76 17.85
C ILE A 23 -15.39 -12.78 18.15
N GLU A 24 -16.18 -12.14 17.30
CA GLU A 24 -17.61 -11.91 17.51
C GLU A 24 -18.37 -12.31 16.26
N ASP A 25 -19.59 -12.82 16.43
CA ASP A 25 -20.56 -13.11 15.37
C ASP A 25 -20.08 -14.04 14.24
N CYS A 26 -19.00 -14.79 14.46
CA CYS A 26 -18.47 -15.78 13.53
C CYS A 26 -17.89 -17.02 14.21
N GLU A 27 -17.84 -18.11 13.45
CA GLU A 27 -17.37 -19.42 13.89
C GLU A 27 -16.23 -19.86 12.98
N GLN A 28 -15.30 -20.61 13.56
CA GLN A 28 -14.17 -21.16 12.82
C GLN A 28 -14.68 -22.01 11.65
N TRP A 29 -14.08 -21.82 10.47
CA TRP A 29 -14.40 -22.57 9.24
C TRP A 29 -15.81 -22.32 8.66
N VAL A 30 -16.53 -21.33 9.15
CA VAL A 30 -17.84 -20.94 8.63
C VAL A 30 -17.72 -19.63 7.84
N LEU A 31 -17.59 -19.74 6.52
CA LEU A 31 -17.51 -18.58 5.65
C LEU A 31 -18.88 -17.88 5.49
N LYS A 32 -19.09 -16.81 6.25
CA LYS A 32 -20.27 -15.94 6.16
C LYS A 32 -19.92 -14.47 6.46
N PRO A 33 -20.67 -13.50 5.89
CA PRO A 33 -20.56 -12.11 6.30
C PRO A 33 -21.08 -11.89 7.74
N GLY A 34 -20.76 -10.73 8.32
CA GLY A 34 -21.19 -10.29 9.65
C GLY A 34 -20.19 -10.57 10.77
N GLY A 35 -19.21 -11.46 10.55
CA GLY A 35 -18.15 -11.75 11.52
C GLY A 35 -17.28 -10.53 11.83
N ARG A 36 -16.89 -10.40 13.10
CA ARG A 36 -16.09 -9.27 13.58
C ARG A 36 -14.89 -9.78 14.37
N ILE A 37 -13.77 -9.09 14.25
CA ILE A 37 -12.60 -9.31 15.11
C ILE A 37 -12.03 -7.99 15.61
N ILE A 38 -11.33 -8.09 16.74
CA ILE A 38 -10.48 -7.03 17.26
C ILE A 38 -9.07 -7.57 17.36
N ALA A 39 -8.13 -6.92 16.66
CA ALA A 39 -6.72 -7.26 16.63
C ALA A 39 -5.87 -6.12 17.24
N GLU A 40 -4.69 -6.45 17.74
CA GLU A 40 -3.74 -5.47 18.24
C GLU A 40 -2.35 -5.64 17.64
N TYR A 41 -1.67 -4.51 17.49
CA TYR A 41 -0.25 -4.39 17.18
C TYR A 41 0.39 -3.39 18.14
N ASP A 42 1.40 -3.80 18.88
CA ASP A 42 2.19 -2.94 19.74
C ASP A 42 3.27 -2.26 18.92
N VAL A 43 3.16 -0.94 18.70
CA VAL A 43 4.15 -0.16 17.96
C VAL A 43 5.44 -0.08 18.79
N PRO A 44 6.54 -0.74 18.37
CA PRO A 44 7.81 -0.61 19.07
C PRO A 44 8.37 0.80 18.86
N ALA A 45 8.85 1.44 19.93
CA ALA A 45 9.40 2.80 19.83
C ALA A 45 10.65 2.87 18.94
N ASP A 46 11.39 1.77 18.83
CA ASP A 46 12.60 1.60 18.03
C ASP A 46 12.36 0.76 16.76
N ALA A 47 11.11 0.66 16.30
CA ALA A 47 10.79 -0.15 15.13
C ALA A 47 11.61 0.26 13.90
N TRP A 48 12.11 -0.75 13.18
CA TRP A 48 13.00 -0.59 12.02
C TRP A 48 12.44 0.38 10.97
N TYR A 49 11.12 0.38 10.74
CA TYR A 49 10.49 1.19 9.71
C TYR A 49 10.53 2.69 10.02
N PHE A 50 10.67 3.13 11.28
CA PHE A 50 10.88 4.55 11.58
C PHE A 50 12.29 4.99 11.14
N GLN A 51 13.29 4.16 11.45
CA GLN A 51 14.68 4.40 11.08
C GLN A 51 14.87 4.35 9.55
N GLU A 52 14.29 3.33 8.90
CA GLU A 52 14.40 3.15 7.45
C GLU A 52 13.56 4.15 6.66
N ASN A 53 12.40 4.61 7.18
CA ASN A 53 11.66 5.70 6.55
C ASN A 53 12.33 7.06 6.75
N ARG A 54 13.21 7.19 7.77
CA ARG A 54 13.83 8.45 8.23
C ARG A 54 12.80 9.54 8.53
N GLN A 55 11.74 9.17 9.23
CA GLN A 55 10.62 10.06 9.60
C GLN A 55 10.13 9.72 11.00
N GLY A 56 9.59 10.71 11.71
CA GLY A 56 8.97 10.52 13.03
C GLY A 56 7.62 9.82 13.00
N SER A 57 7.04 9.62 11.81
CA SER A 57 5.77 8.93 11.58
C SER A 57 5.95 7.58 10.87
N MET A 58 5.06 6.64 11.21
CA MET A 58 5.00 5.30 10.60
C MET A 58 4.73 5.44 9.10
N PRO A 59 5.48 4.77 8.20
CA PRO A 59 5.21 4.86 6.77
C PRO A 59 3.83 4.33 6.40
N PHE A 60 3.27 4.85 5.30
CA PHE A 60 1.90 4.52 4.86
C PHE A 60 1.72 3.03 4.63
N SER A 61 2.69 2.39 3.99
CA SER A 61 2.73 0.94 3.77
C SER A 61 2.53 0.13 5.05
N VAL A 62 3.23 0.49 6.13
CA VAL A 62 3.11 -0.21 7.42
C VAL A 62 1.76 0.06 8.07
N LEU A 63 1.28 1.31 8.05
CA LEU A 63 -0.06 1.63 8.58
C LEU A 63 -1.15 0.84 7.84
N LEU A 64 -1.03 0.72 6.52
CA LEU A 64 -1.97 -0.06 5.71
C LEU A 64 -1.90 -1.54 6.09
N GLU A 65 -0.72 -2.11 6.30
CA GLU A 65 -0.60 -3.50 6.76
C GLU A 65 -1.20 -3.74 8.15
N VAL A 66 -1.00 -2.83 9.11
CA VAL A 66 -1.65 -2.90 10.44
C VAL A 66 -3.18 -2.94 10.30
N ALA A 67 -3.73 -2.20 9.34
CA ALA A 67 -5.16 -2.20 9.06
C ALA A 67 -5.63 -3.50 8.36
N LEU A 68 -4.79 -4.06 7.48
CA LEU A 68 -5.22 -5.06 6.50
C LEU A 68 -4.83 -6.51 6.81
N GLN A 69 -3.75 -6.76 7.55
CA GLN A 69 -3.40 -8.11 8.00
C GLN A 69 -4.50 -8.77 8.85
N PRO A 70 -5.21 -8.04 9.73
CA PRO A 70 -6.37 -8.60 10.44
C PRO A 70 -7.47 -9.12 9.50
N CYS A 71 -7.71 -8.50 8.35
CA CYS A 71 -8.65 -9.01 7.34
C CYS A 71 -8.22 -10.38 6.82
N GLY A 72 -6.92 -10.56 6.53
CA GLY A 72 -6.36 -11.85 6.14
C GLY A 72 -6.44 -12.90 7.24
N TRP A 73 -6.27 -12.50 8.50
CA TRP A 73 -6.46 -13.39 9.65
C TRP A 73 -7.91 -13.87 9.73
N LEU A 74 -8.87 -12.94 9.62
CA LEU A 74 -10.30 -13.26 9.65
C LEU A 74 -10.66 -14.20 8.47
N ALA A 75 -10.17 -13.91 7.27
CA ALA A 75 -10.36 -14.78 6.12
C ALA A 75 -9.86 -16.22 6.38
N ALA A 76 -8.69 -16.37 7.00
CA ALA A 76 -8.14 -17.67 7.37
C ALA A 76 -8.97 -18.35 8.47
N TYR A 77 -9.39 -17.63 9.50
CA TYR A 77 -10.23 -18.16 10.59
C TYR A 77 -11.58 -18.71 10.09
N LEU A 78 -12.19 -18.02 9.11
CA LEU A 78 -13.43 -18.46 8.46
C LEU A 78 -13.25 -19.63 7.48
N GLY A 79 -12.01 -20.09 7.24
CA GLY A 79 -11.75 -21.21 6.34
C GLY A 79 -11.87 -20.89 4.86
N SER A 80 -11.69 -19.63 4.47
CA SER A 80 -12.00 -19.17 3.11
C SER A 80 -11.26 -19.93 2.02
N ALA A 81 -9.96 -20.22 2.21
CA ALA A 81 -9.18 -21.04 1.27
C ALA A 81 -9.59 -22.52 1.29
N LEU A 82 -10.21 -22.99 2.37
CA LEU A 82 -10.62 -24.39 2.55
C LEU A 82 -11.94 -24.72 1.85
N THR A 83 -12.67 -23.72 1.38
CA THR A 83 -13.88 -23.94 0.56
C THR A 83 -13.56 -24.34 -0.89
N SER A 84 -12.29 -24.51 -1.22
CA SER A 84 -11.78 -24.94 -2.52
C SER A 84 -10.81 -26.10 -2.33
N GLU A 85 -10.80 -27.03 -3.29
CA GLU A 85 -9.82 -28.12 -3.40
C GLU A 85 -8.50 -27.66 -4.05
N VAL A 86 -8.50 -26.50 -4.70
CA VAL A 86 -7.32 -25.91 -5.34
C VAL A 86 -6.63 -24.96 -4.36
N ASP A 87 -5.30 -24.88 -4.42
CA ASP A 87 -4.53 -23.89 -3.68
C ASP A 87 -4.89 -22.47 -4.15
N LEU A 88 -5.27 -21.63 -3.19
CA LEU A 88 -5.72 -20.27 -3.43
C LEU A 88 -4.78 -19.27 -2.75
N SER A 89 -4.37 -18.27 -3.51
CA SER A 89 -3.62 -17.11 -3.06
C SER A 89 -4.57 -15.99 -2.65
N PHE A 90 -4.27 -15.31 -1.55
CA PHE A 90 -5.04 -14.16 -1.05
C PHE A 90 -4.42 -12.86 -1.58
N ARG A 91 -5.23 -12.01 -2.21
CA ARG A 91 -4.76 -10.73 -2.78
C ARG A 91 -5.73 -9.62 -2.43
N ASN A 92 -5.19 -8.47 -2.00
CA ASN A 92 -5.98 -7.26 -1.93
C ASN A 92 -6.34 -6.81 -3.35
N LEU A 93 -7.53 -6.24 -3.52
CA LEU A 93 -8.00 -5.78 -4.82
C LEU A 93 -8.27 -4.27 -4.87
N GLY A 94 -8.29 -3.63 -3.71
CA GLY A 94 -8.51 -2.20 -3.58
C GLY A 94 -9.15 -1.84 -2.24
N GLY A 95 -9.42 -0.55 -2.09
CA GLY A 95 -10.08 0.01 -0.93
C GLY A 95 -10.04 1.52 -0.97
N LYS A 96 -10.69 2.12 0.02
CA LYS A 96 -10.64 3.55 0.27
C LYS A 96 -10.50 3.79 1.76
N ALA A 97 -9.79 4.86 2.10
CA ALA A 97 -9.50 5.13 3.50
C ALA A 97 -9.17 6.58 3.77
N GLU A 98 -9.16 6.92 5.05
CA GLU A 98 -8.81 8.24 5.57
C GLU A 98 -7.96 8.04 6.83
N GLN A 99 -6.82 8.73 6.89
CA GLN A 99 -6.01 8.82 8.10
C GLN A 99 -6.42 10.04 8.91
N LEU A 100 -6.63 9.86 10.22
CA LEU A 100 -7.11 10.87 11.14
C LEU A 100 -6.07 11.27 12.19
N LEU A 101 -5.15 10.37 12.55
CA LEU A 101 -4.04 10.65 13.45
C LEU A 101 -2.74 10.02 12.92
N LEU A 102 -1.61 10.65 13.24
CA LEU A 102 -0.29 10.06 13.00
C LEU A 102 0.00 8.96 14.01
N VAL A 103 0.76 7.96 13.54
CA VAL A 103 1.39 6.95 14.40
C VAL A 103 2.87 7.30 14.53
N THR A 104 3.29 7.60 15.74
CA THR A 104 4.69 7.88 16.13
C THR A 104 5.19 6.79 17.10
N PRO A 105 6.50 6.77 17.44
CA PRO A 105 7.05 5.86 18.45
C PRO A 105 6.32 5.86 19.80
N ASP A 106 5.67 6.97 20.18
CA ASP A 106 4.95 7.12 21.46
C ASP A 106 3.46 6.74 21.40
N THR A 107 3.01 6.17 20.28
CA THR A 107 1.61 5.81 20.07
C THR A 107 1.17 4.68 21.00
N GLY A 108 2.06 3.71 21.23
CA GLY A 108 1.76 2.47 21.95
C GLY A 108 0.96 1.52 21.08
N THR A 109 -0.03 0.85 21.67
CA THR A 109 -0.85 -0.15 20.98
C THR A 109 -1.81 0.47 19.97
N LEU A 110 -1.84 -0.11 18.77
CA LEU A 110 -2.88 0.08 17.78
C LEU A 110 -3.89 -1.07 17.89
N THR A 111 -5.18 -0.73 17.92
CA THR A 111 -6.30 -1.68 17.96
C THR A 111 -7.08 -1.58 16.67
N THR A 112 -7.14 -2.66 15.89
CA THR A 112 -7.85 -2.74 14.62
C THR A 112 -9.16 -3.50 14.80
N HIS A 113 -10.28 -2.82 14.58
CA HIS A 113 -11.60 -3.45 14.42
C HIS A 113 -11.80 -3.82 12.96
N VAL A 114 -12.19 -5.05 12.67
CA VAL A 114 -12.53 -5.51 11.32
C VAL A 114 -13.89 -6.19 11.33
N THR A 115 -14.72 -5.86 10.35
CA THR A 115 -15.98 -6.57 10.07
C THR A 115 -15.95 -7.09 8.64
N ILE A 116 -16.20 -8.38 8.43
CA ILE A 116 -16.46 -8.89 7.07
C ILE A 116 -17.89 -8.54 6.66
N THR A 117 -18.06 -7.68 5.68
CA THR A 117 -19.38 -7.12 5.31
C THR A 117 -20.07 -7.92 4.21
N GLN A 118 -19.28 -8.52 3.31
CA GLN A 118 -19.81 -9.30 2.21
C GLN A 118 -18.87 -10.45 1.85
N VAL A 119 -19.48 -11.56 1.42
CA VAL A 119 -18.78 -12.67 0.77
C VAL A 119 -19.50 -12.97 -0.54
N SER A 120 -18.76 -13.10 -1.63
CA SER A 120 -19.31 -13.58 -2.90
C SER A 120 -18.42 -14.65 -3.51
N THR A 121 -19.04 -15.63 -4.14
CA THR A 121 -18.36 -16.76 -4.78
C THR A 121 -18.88 -16.90 -6.21
N SER A 122 -17.98 -16.82 -7.19
CA SER A 122 -18.34 -16.98 -8.60
C SER A 122 -17.16 -17.54 -9.40
N GLY A 123 -17.39 -18.58 -10.20
CA GLY A 123 -16.37 -19.14 -11.09
C GLY A 123 -15.08 -19.60 -10.39
N GLY A 124 -15.17 -20.08 -9.15
CA GLY A 124 -14.02 -20.49 -8.35
C GLY A 124 -13.24 -19.34 -7.69
N MET A 125 -13.66 -18.09 -7.90
CA MET A 125 -13.15 -16.92 -7.17
C MET A 125 -14.03 -16.65 -5.95
N ILE A 126 -13.39 -16.25 -4.86
CA ILE A 126 -14.04 -15.79 -3.63
C ILE A 126 -13.64 -14.35 -3.42
N ILE A 127 -14.60 -13.43 -3.29
CA ILE A 127 -14.37 -12.03 -2.95
C ILE A 127 -14.96 -11.75 -1.57
N GLN A 128 -14.19 -11.06 -0.74
CA GLN A 128 -14.55 -10.72 0.63
C GLN A 128 -14.35 -9.23 0.84
N ASN A 129 -15.39 -8.56 1.33
CA ASN A 129 -15.38 -7.13 1.63
C ASN A 129 -15.29 -6.93 3.14
N TYR A 130 -14.57 -5.90 3.55
CA TYR A 130 -14.32 -5.58 4.94
C TYR A 130 -14.44 -4.10 5.19
N ASP A 131 -15.04 -3.75 6.33
CA ASP A 131 -14.88 -2.44 6.95
C ASP A 131 -13.85 -2.57 8.07
N TYR A 132 -13.01 -1.56 8.24
CA TYR A 132 -12.03 -1.54 9.32
C TYR A 132 -11.84 -0.15 9.95
N GLU A 133 -11.42 -0.16 11.20
CA GLU A 133 -11.04 1.02 11.96
C GLU A 133 -9.83 0.70 12.84
N VAL A 134 -8.72 1.41 12.64
CA VAL A 134 -7.53 1.37 13.48
C VAL A 134 -7.62 2.51 14.49
N ARG A 135 -7.43 2.19 15.77
CA ARG A 135 -7.51 3.12 16.89
C ARG A 135 -6.23 3.08 17.72
N CYS A 136 -5.96 4.17 18.43
CA CYS A 136 -5.01 4.20 19.53
C CYS A 136 -5.68 4.87 20.74
N ARG A 137 -4.94 5.04 21.84
CA ARG A 137 -5.44 5.74 23.05
C ARG A 137 -5.98 7.16 22.81
N LYS A 138 -5.54 7.83 21.73
CA LYS A 138 -5.94 9.20 21.39
C LYS A 138 -7.19 9.29 20.51
N GLY A 139 -7.63 8.19 19.91
CA GLY A 139 -8.78 8.18 19.00
C GLY A 139 -8.58 7.27 17.80
N ILE A 140 -9.36 7.53 16.74
CA ILE A 140 -9.25 6.81 15.47
C ILE A 140 -8.01 7.31 14.74
N VAL A 141 -7.17 6.37 14.30
CA VAL A 141 -5.95 6.62 13.53
C VAL A 141 -6.25 6.52 12.03
N TYR A 142 -6.95 5.47 11.62
CA TYR A 142 -7.17 5.14 10.22
C TYR A 142 -8.49 4.39 10.07
N LYS A 143 -9.28 4.66 9.04
CA LYS A 143 -10.56 3.97 8.82
C LYS A 143 -10.83 3.86 7.33
N GLY A 144 -11.57 2.84 6.94
CA GLY A 144 -11.92 2.64 5.55
C GLY A 144 -12.61 1.31 5.30
N ASP A 145 -12.72 1.00 4.01
CA ASP A 145 -13.14 -0.31 3.53
C ASP A 145 -12.13 -0.86 2.53
N THR A 146 -12.18 -2.17 2.34
CA THR A 146 -11.31 -2.88 1.43
C THR A 146 -11.95 -4.18 0.99
N TYR A 147 -11.42 -4.78 -0.06
CA TYR A 147 -11.85 -6.10 -0.48
C TYR A 147 -10.68 -6.92 -1.01
N PHE A 148 -10.77 -8.22 -0.74
CA PHE A 148 -9.76 -9.20 -1.10
C PHE A 148 -10.38 -10.30 -1.94
N GLY A 149 -9.55 -10.91 -2.78
CA GLY A 149 -9.92 -12.08 -3.55
C GLY A 149 -9.02 -13.27 -3.26
N PHE A 150 -9.61 -14.46 -3.39
CA PHE A 150 -8.88 -15.72 -3.48
C PHE A 150 -8.79 -16.17 -4.93
N PHE A 151 -7.57 -16.42 -5.38
CA PHE A 151 -7.25 -16.73 -6.77
C PHE A 151 -6.40 -17.98 -6.89
N SER A 152 -6.68 -18.81 -7.89
CA SER A 152 -5.76 -19.88 -8.27
C SER A 152 -4.51 -19.28 -8.93
N LYS A 153 -3.39 -20.01 -8.87
CA LYS A 153 -2.15 -19.61 -9.59
C LYS A 153 -2.38 -19.37 -11.08
N GLN A 154 -3.25 -20.16 -11.72
CA GLN A 154 -3.61 -19.99 -13.12
C GLN A 154 -4.36 -18.67 -13.36
N SER A 155 -5.28 -18.28 -12.47
CA SER A 155 -5.98 -17.00 -12.59
C SER A 155 -5.01 -15.82 -12.45
N LEU A 156 -4.09 -15.90 -11.49
CA LEU A 156 -3.06 -14.87 -11.29
C LEU A 156 -2.10 -14.74 -12.48
N ALA A 157 -1.68 -15.86 -13.08
CA ALA A 157 -0.79 -15.84 -14.25
C ALA A 157 -1.43 -15.19 -15.50
N ASN A 158 -2.77 -15.14 -15.56
CA ASN A 158 -3.53 -14.58 -16.68
C ASN A 158 -4.09 -13.17 -16.39
N GLN A 159 -3.57 -12.48 -15.38
CA GLN A 159 -3.99 -11.12 -15.07
C GLN A 159 -3.61 -10.15 -16.20
N VAL A 160 -4.60 -9.40 -16.66
CA VAL A 160 -4.47 -8.43 -17.77
C VAL A 160 -4.16 -7.01 -17.30
N GLY A 161 -4.17 -6.75 -15.99
CA GLY A 161 -3.99 -5.40 -15.45
C GLY A 161 -5.23 -4.51 -15.58
N ILE A 162 -5.03 -3.20 -15.43
CA ILE A 162 -6.03 -2.15 -15.60
C ILE A 162 -6.08 -1.78 -17.09
N ARG A 163 -7.18 -2.13 -17.78
CA ARG A 163 -7.30 -1.92 -19.24
C ARG A 163 -7.53 -0.46 -19.65
N GLU A 164 -8.22 0.30 -18.82
CA GLU A 164 -8.63 1.68 -19.09
C GLU A 164 -7.80 2.68 -18.26
N ALA A 165 -6.52 2.36 -18.03
CA ALA A 165 -5.61 3.25 -17.34
C ALA A 165 -5.31 4.49 -18.20
N ALA A 166 -5.73 5.66 -17.73
CA ALA A 166 -5.47 6.94 -18.37
C ALA A 166 -4.04 7.43 -18.06
N LEU A 167 -3.02 6.72 -18.56
CA LEU A 167 -1.62 7.12 -18.39
C LEU A 167 -1.36 8.43 -19.15
N HIS A 168 -0.69 9.38 -18.48
CA HIS A 168 -0.24 10.60 -19.14
C HIS A 168 0.85 10.27 -20.16
N GLN A 169 0.74 10.82 -21.36
CA GLN A 169 1.76 10.74 -22.40
C GLN A 169 2.40 12.12 -22.55
N PRO A 170 3.62 12.33 -22.02
CA PRO A 170 4.28 13.62 -22.14
C PRO A 170 4.44 14.05 -23.60
N THR A 171 4.10 15.30 -23.87
CA THR A 171 4.38 16.00 -25.13
C THR A 171 5.88 16.19 -25.34
N ASP A 172 6.30 16.50 -26.57
CA ASP A 172 7.71 16.83 -26.87
C ASP A 172 8.22 17.99 -26.02
N GLU A 173 7.37 18.98 -25.71
CA GLU A 173 7.72 20.10 -24.85
C GLU A 173 7.95 19.67 -23.39
N GLU A 174 7.07 18.84 -22.82
CA GLU A 174 7.25 18.26 -21.48
C GLU A 174 8.52 17.39 -21.44
N MET A 175 8.76 16.58 -22.47
CA MET A 175 9.97 15.75 -22.57
C MET A 175 11.25 16.59 -22.59
N ASN A 176 11.24 17.77 -23.21
CA ASN A 176 12.39 18.67 -23.26
C ASN A 176 12.63 19.44 -21.95
N ARG A 177 11.58 19.68 -21.15
CA ARG A 177 11.69 20.32 -19.82
C ARG A 177 12.04 19.35 -18.70
N ALA A 178 11.72 18.07 -18.89
CA ALA A 178 11.82 17.08 -17.84
C ALA A 178 13.26 16.80 -17.42
N ASN A 179 13.45 16.66 -16.11
CA ASN A 179 14.70 16.23 -15.51
C ASN A 179 14.65 14.72 -15.19
N ASN A 180 15.82 14.09 -15.18
CA ASN A 180 16.01 12.72 -14.71
C ASN A 180 17.19 12.67 -13.74
N PHE A 181 17.06 11.87 -12.69
CA PHE A 181 18.05 11.74 -11.63
C PHE A 181 17.81 10.47 -10.81
N ASN A 182 18.85 9.97 -10.16
CA ASN A 182 18.69 8.85 -9.22
C ASN A 182 17.90 9.28 -8.00
N TYR A 183 17.09 8.38 -7.46
CA TYR A 183 16.40 8.64 -6.20
C TYR A 183 17.44 8.81 -5.09
N LEU A 184 17.40 9.94 -4.39
CA LEU A 184 18.47 10.34 -3.49
C LEU A 184 18.51 9.46 -2.25
N ASP A 185 19.72 9.20 -1.75
CA ASP A 185 19.96 8.62 -0.43
C ASP A 185 20.41 9.72 0.53
N SER A 186 19.45 10.46 1.08
CA SER A 186 19.71 11.51 2.07
C SER A 186 18.66 11.51 3.18
N GLU A 187 18.85 12.31 4.22
CA GLU A 187 18.03 12.27 5.44
C GLU A 187 16.52 12.47 5.20
N SER A 188 16.14 13.23 4.17
CA SER A 188 14.73 13.47 3.77
C SER A 188 14.07 12.33 2.97
N TYR A 189 14.83 11.30 2.58
CA TYR A 189 14.37 10.18 1.76
C TYR A 189 14.50 8.85 2.52
N PRO A 190 13.64 7.87 2.23
CA PRO A 190 13.76 6.55 2.85
C PRO A 190 15.10 5.90 2.52
N ALA A 191 15.65 5.20 3.52
CA ALA A 191 16.80 4.32 3.37
C ALA A 191 16.45 3.06 2.55
N GLU A 192 17.47 2.24 2.27
CA GLU A 192 17.39 1.15 1.30
C GLU A 192 16.24 0.17 1.55
N GLN A 193 15.94 -0.18 2.80
CA GLN A 193 14.91 -1.18 3.08
C GLN A 193 13.49 -0.67 2.76
N MET A 194 13.25 0.64 2.88
CA MET A 194 11.97 1.30 2.61
C MET A 194 11.91 2.02 1.26
N ARG A 195 13.02 2.15 0.53
CA ARG A 195 13.08 2.82 -0.77
C ARG A 195 12.50 1.93 -1.87
N MET A 196 11.38 2.38 -2.45
CA MET A 196 10.61 1.67 -3.47
C MET A 196 10.73 2.31 -4.86
N VAL A 197 11.60 3.31 -5.00
CA VAL A 197 11.94 3.99 -6.27
C VAL A 197 13.47 4.08 -6.35
N ASP A 198 14.05 3.62 -7.46
CA ASP A 198 15.50 3.67 -7.69
C ASP A 198 15.90 4.93 -8.48
N THR A 199 15.11 5.32 -9.47
CA THR A 199 15.41 6.44 -10.38
C THR A 199 14.17 7.24 -10.72
N ILE A 200 14.27 8.56 -10.72
CA ILE A 200 13.29 9.46 -11.35
C ILE A 200 13.66 9.61 -12.82
N THR A 201 12.86 8.99 -13.69
CA THR A 201 13.10 8.96 -15.14
C THR A 201 12.48 10.15 -15.87
N HIS A 202 11.50 10.80 -15.25
CA HIS A 202 10.89 12.02 -15.76
C HIS A 202 10.35 12.83 -14.58
N TYR A 203 10.74 14.10 -14.49
CA TYR A 203 10.14 15.07 -13.59
C TYR A 203 9.97 16.39 -14.32
N ASP A 204 8.72 16.78 -14.55
CA ASP A 204 8.33 18.09 -15.06
C ASP A 204 7.39 18.76 -14.05
N PRO A 205 7.80 19.84 -13.35
CA PRO A 205 6.97 20.54 -12.37
C PRO A 205 5.76 21.26 -13.00
N GLU A 206 5.75 21.44 -14.33
CA GLU A 206 4.67 22.08 -15.09
C GLU A 206 3.92 21.09 -15.98
N GLY A 207 4.30 19.81 -15.93
CA GLY A 207 3.72 18.76 -16.76
C GLY A 207 2.41 18.19 -16.21
N GLY A 208 1.89 17.20 -16.93
CA GLY A 208 0.71 16.44 -16.55
C GLY A 208 -0.60 17.10 -16.94
N PRO A 209 -1.73 16.38 -16.81
CA PRO A 209 -3.03 16.83 -17.32
C PRO A 209 -3.53 18.15 -16.72
N ALA A 210 -3.14 18.48 -15.49
CA ALA A 210 -3.50 19.73 -14.83
C ALA A 210 -2.45 20.85 -14.99
N GLY A 211 -1.29 20.57 -15.60
CA GLY A 211 -0.17 21.50 -15.67
C GLY A 211 0.43 21.85 -14.29
N LEU A 212 0.28 20.96 -13.31
CA LEU A 212 0.72 21.15 -11.92
C LEU A 212 1.88 20.24 -11.51
N GLY A 213 2.33 19.39 -12.43
CA GLY A 213 3.42 18.46 -12.20
C GLY A 213 3.12 17.06 -12.71
N PHE A 214 4.12 16.45 -13.33
CA PHE A 214 4.15 15.04 -13.67
C PHE A 214 5.50 14.45 -13.27
N ILE A 215 5.46 13.30 -12.61
CA ILE A 215 6.66 12.58 -12.17
C ILE A 215 6.53 11.08 -12.44
N LYS A 216 7.62 10.50 -12.92
CA LYS A 216 7.75 9.08 -13.24
C LYS A 216 9.02 8.50 -12.65
N GLY A 217 8.86 7.53 -11.77
CA GLY A 217 9.95 6.74 -11.19
C GLY A 217 9.99 5.32 -11.72
N THR A 218 11.15 4.68 -11.59
CA THR A 218 11.33 3.25 -11.84
C THR A 218 12.02 2.58 -10.67
N ALA A 219 11.75 1.29 -10.49
CA ALA A 219 12.46 0.42 -9.56
C ALA A 219 12.70 -0.94 -10.20
N LYS A 220 13.88 -1.50 -9.97
CA LYS A 220 14.21 -2.86 -10.38
C LYS A 220 13.59 -3.87 -9.41
N VAL A 221 12.95 -4.89 -9.95
CA VAL A 221 12.51 -6.05 -9.17
C VAL A 221 13.74 -6.86 -8.79
N ARG A 222 14.02 -6.92 -7.49
CA ARG A 222 15.13 -7.67 -6.92
C ARG A 222 14.57 -8.96 -6.30
N PRO A 223 14.81 -10.15 -6.88
CA PRO A 223 14.22 -11.40 -6.39
C PRO A 223 14.62 -11.73 -4.94
N ASP A 224 15.76 -11.19 -4.49
CA ASP A 224 16.33 -11.30 -3.15
C ASP A 224 15.89 -10.18 -2.19
N ALA A 225 15.00 -9.27 -2.63
CA ALA A 225 14.46 -8.23 -1.76
C ALA A 225 13.80 -8.85 -0.52
N TRP A 226 14.07 -8.24 0.63
CA TRP A 226 13.70 -8.75 1.96
C TRP A 226 12.21 -9.09 2.08
N PHE A 227 11.35 -8.30 1.43
CA PHE A 227 9.90 -8.47 1.52
C PHE A 227 9.39 -9.70 0.77
N PHE A 228 10.05 -10.20 -0.28
CA PHE A 228 9.61 -11.44 -0.95
C PHE A 228 9.72 -12.67 -0.05
N LYS A 229 10.70 -12.66 0.87
CA LYS A 229 10.83 -13.70 1.89
C LYS A 229 9.77 -13.56 2.98
N ALA A 230 9.39 -12.34 3.33
CA ALA A 230 8.38 -12.04 4.34
C ALA A 230 6.94 -12.21 3.82
N HIS A 231 6.70 -12.00 2.53
CA HIS A 231 5.38 -11.80 1.95
C HIS A 231 5.24 -12.55 0.61
N PHE A 232 4.69 -13.76 0.57
CA PHE A 232 4.35 -14.64 1.69
C PHE A 232 5.15 -15.94 1.60
N TYR A 233 5.21 -16.68 2.71
CA TYR A 233 5.80 -18.02 2.69
C TYR A 233 5.10 -18.91 1.63
N GLN A 234 5.88 -19.42 0.68
CA GLN A 234 5.45 -20.24 -0.49
C GLN A 234 4.60 -19.51 -1.55
N ASP A 235 4.36 -18.21 -1.40
CA ASP A 235 3.63 -17.36 -2.35
C ASP A 235 4.26 -15.96 -2.40
N PRO A 236 5.53 -15.84 -2.85
CA PRO A 236 6.27 -14.57 -2.81
C PRO A 236 5.67 -13.56 -3.80
N VAL A 237 5.37 -12.37 -3.30
CA VAL A 237 4.78 -11.27 -4.06
C VAL A 237 5.17 -9.94 -3.40
N TRP A 238 5.49 -8.91 -4.19
CA TRP A 238 5.78 -7.58 -3.64
C TRP A 238 4.53 -7.09 -2.89
N PRO A 239 4.64 -6.72 -1.60
CA PRO A 239 3.49 -6.19 -0.87
C PRO A 239 2.87 -5.00 -1.59
N GLY A 240 1.57 -5.06 -1.85
CA GLY A 240 0.85 -3.96 -2.51
C GLY A 240 1.00 -2.65 -1.75
N SER A 241 1.04 -2.71 -0.42
CA SER A 241 1.31 -1.59 0.48
C SER A 241 2.64 -0.88 0.19
N LEU A 242 3.74 -1.62 -0.03
CA LEU A 242 5.03 -1.05 -0.46
C LEU A 242 4.94 -0.51 -1.90
N GLY A 243 4.16 -1.16 -2.76
CA GLY A 243 3.81 -0.62 -4.06
C GLY A 243 3.11 0.74 -3.96
N LEU A 244 2.21 0.94 -3.00
CA LEU A 244 1.57 2.23 -2.81
C LEU A 244 2.49 3.28 -2.17
N GLU A 245 3.39 2.86 -1.27
CA GLU A 245 4.42 3.73 -0.69
C GLU A 245 5.28 4.42 -1.77
N SER A 246 5.52 3.74 -2.90
CA SER A 246 6.25 4.32 -4.03
C SER A 246 5.59 5.59 -4.59
N PHE A 247 4.26 5.70 -4.58
CA PHE A 247 3.57 6.93 -4.97
C PHE A 247 3.86 8.08 -4.00
N ILE A 248 3.87 7.78 -2.71
CA ILE A 248 4.17 8.76 -1.66
C ILE A 248 5.62 9.23 -1.79
N GLN A 249 6.54 8.32 -2.13
CA GLN A 249 7.94 8.63 -2.42
C GLN A 249 8.11 9.57 -3.63
N LEU A 250 7.24 9.50 -4.64
CA LEU A 250 7.23 10.48 -5.73
C LEU A 250 6.72 11.85 -5.27
N LEU A 251 5.69 11.92 -4.43
CA LEU A 251 5.25 13.20 -3.85
C LEU A 251 6.30 13.83 -2.94
N LYS A 252 7.07 13.03 -2.20
CA LYS A 252 8.21 13.53 -1.41
C LYS A 252 9.19 14.29 -2.30
N VAL A 253 9.55 13.75 -3.47
CA VAL A 253 10.42 14.44 -4.44
C VAL A 253 9.83 15.79 -4.86
N ILE A 254 8.56 15.81 -5.27
CA ILE A 254 7.89 17.05 -5.71
C ILE A 254 7.87 18.10 -4.58
N ILE A 255 7.57 17.68 -3.36
CA ILE A 255 7.54 18.57 -2.21
C ILE A 255 8.93 19.14 -1.89
N LEU A 256 9.97 18.30 -1.91
CA LEU A 256 11.34 18.72 -1.60
C LEU A 256 11.89 19.68 -2.65
N GLU A 257 11.63 19.43 -3.94
CA GLU A 257 11.98 20.33 -5.03
C GLU A 257 11.24 21.67 -4.93
N ARG A 258 9.96 21.64 -4.52
CA ARG A 258 9.11 22.84 -4.46
C ARG A 258 9.34 23.72 -3.23
N TRP A 259 9.48 23.12 -2.05
CA TRP A 259 9.53 23.84 -0.77
C TRP A 259 10.88 23.71 -0.04
N GLY A 260 11.86 23.06 -0.67
CA GLY A 260 13.23 22.95 -0.19
C GLY A 260 13.51 21.65 0.57
N ASN A 261 14.75 21.18 0.45
CA ASN A 261 15.24 19.96 1.08
C ASN A 261 15.79 20.21 2.49
N HIS A 262 14.95 20.78 3.36
CA HIS A 262 15.23 20.81 4.80
C HIS A 262 14.81 19.49 5.43
N LEU A 263 15.19 19.21 6.69
CA LEU A 263 14.73 18.05 7.45
C LEU A 263 13.22 18.15 7.71
N LEU A 264 12.44 17.89 6.67
CA LEU A 264 10.99 17.96 6.67
C LEU A 264 10.45 16.65 7.23
N GLU A 265 9.56 16.79 8.20
CA GLU A 265 8.71 15.71 8.66
C GLU A 265 7.47 15.65 7.76
N PHE A 266 7.11 14.45 7.36
CA PHE A 266 5.94 14.17 6.54
C PHE A 266 4.90 13.42 7.35
N GLU A 267 3.64 13.73 7.07
CA GLU A 267 2.56 12.83 7.42
C GLU A 267 2.64 11.58 6.53
N SER A 268 2.27 10.40 7.04
CA SER A 268 2.29 9.15 6.26
C SER A 268 1.32 9.20 5.08
N MET A 269 0.13 9.74 5.34
CA MET A 269 -0.83 10.27 4.39
C MET A 269 -1.35 11.57 4.99
N ALA A 270 -1.71 12.55 4.17
CA ALA A 270 -2.25 13.80 4.69
C ALA A 270 -3.51 13.54 5.53
N LEU A 271 -3.52 13.98 6.79
CA LEU A 271 -4.63 13.72 7.69
C LEU A 271 -5.92 14.38 7.20
N ASN A 272 -7.03 13.68 7.39
CA ASN A 272 -8.39 14.04 6.99
C ASN A 272 -8.53 14.20 5.47
N GLN A 273 -7.72 13.50 4.69
CA GLN A 273 -7.84 13.41 3.24
C GLN A 273 -8.17 11.96 2.86
N PRO A 274 -9.30 11.71 2.18
CA PRO A 274 -9.60 10.39 1.66
C PRO A 274 -8.66 10.06 0.49
N HIS A 275 -8.36 8.79 0.33
CA HIS A 275 -7.66 8.25 -0.84
C HIS A 275 -8.21 6.87 -1.16
N GLU A 276 -8.05 6.45 -2.41
CA GLU A 276 -8.49 5.14 -2.88
C GLU A 276 -7.37 4.43 -3.63
N TRP A 277 -7.37 3.10 -3.61
CA TRP A 277 -6.43 2.31 -4.38
C TRP A 277 -7.13 1.12 -5.03
N LEU A 278 -6.53 0.65 -6.12
CA LEU A 278 -6.99 -0.46 -6.93
C LEU A 278 -5.81 -1.36 -7.29
N TYR A 279 -6.00 -2.67 -7.17
CA TYR A 279 -5.04 -3.67 -7.64
C TYR A 279 -5.69 -4.61 -8.67
N ARG A 280 -5.06 -4.75 -9.83
CA ARG A 280 -5.47 -5.65 -10.94
C ARG A 280 -4.32 -6.50 -11.48
N GLY A 281 -3.27 -6.64 -10.69
CA GLY A 281 -2.14 -7.52 -10.97
C GLY A 281 -1.22 -7.64 -9.75
N GLN A 282 -0.08 -8.26 -9.95
CA GLN A 282 0.91 -8.51 -8.91
C GLN A 282 2.32 -8.34 -9.48
N ILE A 283 3.28 -8.09 -8.60
CA ILE A 283 4.71 -8.11 -8.90
C ILE A 283 5.32 -9.33 -8.23
N ILE A 284 5.90 -10.23 -9.00
CA ILE A 284 6.52 -11.48 -8.55
C ILE A 284 8.05 -11.42 -8.74
N PRO A 285 8.82 -12.30 -8.07
CA PRO A 285 10.29 -12.28 -8.17
C PRO A 285 10.85 -12.45 -9.58
N GLY A 286 10.05 -12.93 -10.55
CA GLY A 286 10.47 -13.13 -11.93
C GLY A 286 10.24 -11.93 -12.86
N ASP A 287 9.57 -10.88 -12.38
CA ASP A 287 9.41 -9.63 -13.14
C ASP A 287 10.72 -8.83 -13.13
N ASP A 288 10.84 -7.79 -13.95
CA ASP A 288 12.09 -7.03 -14.09
C ASP A 288 11.99 -5.57 -13.61
N THR A 289 11.04 -4.81 -14.13
CA THR A 289 10.97 -3.36 -13.88
C THR A 289 9.57 -2.91 -13.46
N VAL A 290 9.52 -2.21 -12.33
CA VAL A 290 8.36 -1.46 -11.86
C VAL A 290 8.48 -0.01 -12.33
N THR A 291 7.40 0.55 -12.84
CA THR A 291 7.26 1.95 -13.24
C THR A 291 6.11 2.58 -12.47
N ILE A 292 6.35 3.76 -11.90
CA ILE A 292 5.41 4.47 -11.03
C ILE A 292 5.21 5.86 -11.59
N GLU A 293 3.98 6.28 -11.80
CA GLU A 293 3.61 7.57 -12.37
C GLU A 293 2.65 8.30 -11.44
N ALA A 294 2.90 9.59 -11.20
CA ALA A 294 2.00 10.46 -10.45
C ALA A 294 1.73 11.75 -11.25
N MET A 295 0.46 12.11 -11.34
CA MET A 295 -0.04 13.31 -12.01
C MET A 295 -0.66 14.22 -10.96
N ILE A 296 -0.07 15.40 -10.77
CA ILE A 296 -0.50 16.32 -9.72
C ILE A 296 -1.85 16.94 -10.09
N LYS A 297 -2.79 16.87 -9.16
CA LYS A 297 -4.15 17.41 -9.30
C LYS A 297 -4.34 18.72 -8.53
N HIS A 298 -3.66 18.85 -7.40
CA HIS A 298 -3.81 20.00 -6.53
C HIS A 298 -2.54 20.25 -5.71
N ILE A 299 -2.19 21.52 -5.54
CA ILE A 299 -1.11 21.99 -4.67
C ILE A 299 -1.67 23.08 -3.76
N ASP A 300 -1.62 22.82 -2.45
CA ASP A 300 -1.91 23.80 -1.41
C ASP A 300 -0.59 24.34 -0.86
N ASN A 301 -0.25 25.59 -1.21
CA ASN A 301 1.00 26.21 -0.76
C ASN A 301 0.92 26.67 0.71
N GLU A 302 -0.27 26.96 1.25
CA GLU A 302 -0.42 27.40 2.64
C GLU A 302 -0.26 26.21 3.60
N ARG A 303 -0.91 25.10 3.28
CA ARG A 303 -0.82 23.85 4.06
C ARG A 303 0.36 22.96 3.67
N LYS A 304 1.13 23.36 2.65
CA LYS A 304 2.25 22.60 2.08
C LYS A 304 1.86 21.15 1.77
N MET A 305 0.82 20.99 0.95
CA MET A 305 0.18 19.73 0.65
C MET A 305 0.06 19.53 -0.88
N VAL A 306 0.31 18.31 -1.34
CA VAL A 306 0.23 17.92 -2.76
C VAL A 306 -0.67 16.71 -2.89
N THR A 307 -1.64 16.77 -3.82
CA THR A 307 -2.57 15.68 -4.14
C THR A 307 -2.35 15.22 -5.58
N ALA A 308 -2.36 13.90 -5.80
CA ALA A 308 -2.19 13.31 -7.12
C ALA A 308 -3.09 12.09 -7.35
N ASP A 309 -3.25 11.76 -8.62
CA ASP A 309 -3.63 10.41 -9.06
C ASP A 309 -2.39 9.74 -9.67
N GLY A 310 -2.39 8.41 -9.75
CA GLY A 310 -1.20 7.67 -10.13
C GLY A 310 -1.46 6.24 -10.53
N PHE A 311 -0.52 5.71 -11.32
CA PHE A 311 -0.52 4.34 -11.81
C PHE A 311 0.82 3.68 -11.55
N LEU A 312 0.79 2.37 -11.29
CA LEU A 312 1.99 1.56 -11.20
C LEU A 312 1.86 0.38 -12.15
N SER A 313 2.93 0.19 -12.91
CA SER A 313 3.06 -0.83 -13.95
C SER A 313 4.24 -1.72 -13.67
N VAL A 314 4.13 -3.01 -14.02
CA VAL A 314 5.23 -3.96 -14.00
C VAL A 314 5.42 -4.49 -15.41
N ASP A 315 6.63 -4.40 -15.94
CA ASP A 315 6.99 -4.83 -17.30
C ASP A 315 6.01 -4.32 -18.37
N GLY A 316 5.58 -3.06 -18.23
CA GLY A 316 4.65 -2.38 -19.14
C GLY A 316 3.16 -2.67 -18.91
N ARG A 317 2.80 -3.58 -17.99
CA ARG A 317 1.41 -3.86 -17.62
C ARG A 317 1.00 -3.01 -16.41
N THR A 318 0.04 -2.11 -16.59
CA THR A 318 -0.53 -1.32 -15.48
C THR A 318 -1.31 -2.22 -14.54
N ILE A 319 -0.92 -2.27 -13.27
CA ILE A 319 -1.50 -3.17 -12.28
C ILE A 319 -2.11 -2.43 -11.11
N TYR A 320 -1.59 -1.27 -10.71
CA TYR A 320 -2.15 -0.48 -9.61
C TYR A 320 -2.62 0.88 -10.09
N GLN A 321 -3.61 1.41 -9.38
CA GLN A 321 -4.04 2.79 -9.46
C GLN A 321 -4.23 3.30 -8.03
N MET A 322 -3.81 4.54 -7.77
CA MET A 322 -4.10 5.25 -6.54
C MET A 322 -4.69 6.61 -6.90
N THR A 323 -5.78 6.99 -6.25
CA THR A 323 -6.49 8.25 -6.52
C THR A 323 -6.58 9.10 -5.28
N ASP A 324 -6.44 10.41 -5.48
CA ASP A 324 -6.47 11.45 -4.44
C ASP A 324 -5.47 11.21 -3.30
N PHE A 325 -4.37 10.49 -3.57
CA PHE A 325 -3.33 10.33 -2.56
C PHE A 325 -2.63 11.67 -2.34
N THR A 326 -2.54 12.02 -1.06
CA THR A 326 -2.16 13.36 -0.65
C THR A 326 -1.05 13.27 0.38
N LEU A 327 0.02 14.04 0.15
CA LEU A 327 1.14 14.16 1.08
C LEU A 327 1.22 15.58 1.60
N ARG A 328 1.46 15.72 2.91
CA ARG A 328 1.59 17.01 3.59
C ARG A 328 2.85 17.03 4.46
N ILE A 329 3.54 18.17 4.47
CA ILE A 329 4.60 18.44 5.46
C ILE A 329 3.94 18.61 6.82
N SER A 330 4.38 17.83 7.80
CA SER A 330 3.95 17.94 9.18
C SER A 330 4.39 19.29 9.75
N THR A 331 3.45 20.08 10.23
CA THR A 331 3.73 21.25 11.05
C THR A 331 3.85 20.76 12.49
N LEU A 332 5.07 20.53 12.97
CA LEU A 332 5.34 20.23 14.38
C LEU A 332 4.74 21.28 15.32
#